data_AF-A0A8C2BM96-F1
#
_entry.id   AF-A0A8C2BM96-F1
#
_cell.length_a   1.000
_cell.length_b   1.000
_cell.length_c   1.000
_cell.angle_alpha   90.00
_cell.angle_beta   90.00
_cell.angle_gamma   90.00
#
_symmetry.space_group_name_H-M   'P 1'
#
loop_
_entity.id
_entity.type
_entity.pdbx_description
1 polymer ?
#
loop_
_entity_poly.entity_id
_entity_poly.type
_entity_poly.pdbx_seq_one_letter_code
_entity_poly.pdbx_strand_id
1 'polypeptide(L)'
;LAATVFQLKISSQNYPEALTDPSYRGQILTLTYPIVGNYGVPNTQQLDELGLKKNVESDRIQVSGLLVQDYSSEYSHWNSVKSLAQWLQEEKVPALFGIDTRMLTKIIRDKGTVLGKIEFDGQLVEITDPNQRNLVAEVSTKVSNPIKVVAVDCGIKHNIIRLLVKRGAEVHLVPWDQDLMSLEYDGLFISNGPGDPSLAKTLIQNVRKVQDSIVFILNNSPVHVI
;
A
#
# COMPACT_ATOMS: atom_id res chain seq x y z
N LEU A 1 18.30 -12.76 -14.24
CA LEU A 1 17.84 -11.37 -14.42
C LEU A 1 16.84 -11.41 -15.55
N ALA A 2 15.65 -10.85 -15.39
CA ALA A 2 14.71 -10.77 -16.50
C ALA A 2 14.99 -9.44 -17.21
N ALA A 3 15.12 -9.49 -18.53
CA ALA A 3 14.97 -8.30 -19.35
C ALA A 3 13.50 -7.86 -19.28
N THR A 4 13.27 -6.55 -19.36
CA THR A 4 11.99 -6.03 -18.87
C THR A 4 11.60 -4.75 -19.57
N VAL A 5 10.30 -4.62 -19.91
CA VAL A 5 9.82 -3.63 -20.88
C VAL A 5 8.87 -2.66 -20.24
N PHE A 6 9.22 -1.38 -20.26
CA PHE A 6 8.54 -0.43 -19.41
C PHE A 6 8.56 1.01 -19.86
N GLN A 7 7.62 1.78 -19.31
CA GLN A 7 7.57 3.22 -19.45
C GLN A 7 8.76 3.85 -18.73
N LEU A 8 9.49 4.72 -19.44
CA LEU A 8 10.56 5.50 -18.86
C LEU A 8 9.99 6.68 -18.08
N LYS A 9 10.41 6.85 -16.83
CA LYS A 9 10.00 7.98 -15.98
C LYS A 9 11.21 8.64 -15.35
N ILE A 10 11.08 9.94 -15.08
CA ILE A 10 12.13 10.80 -14.55
C ILE A 10 11.85 11.08 -13.07
N SER A 11 12.88 10.94 -12.22
CA SER A 11 12.84 11.40 -10.83
C SER A 11 14.11 12.16 -10.46
N SER A 12 13.93 13.20 -9.65
CA SER A 12 14.98 13.99 -9.00
C SER A 12 15.01 13.78 -7.48
N GLN A 13 14.22 12.83 -6.97
CA GLN A 13 14.12 12.49 -5.55
C GLN A 13 15.28 11.58 -5.13
N ASN A 14 15.45 11.43 -3.81
CA ASN A 14 16.32 10.41 -3.24
C ASN A 14 15.99 9.03 -3.84
N TYR A 15 17.03 8.31 -4.26
CA TYR A 15 16.85 7.06 -4.99
C TYR A 15 16.24 5.92 -4.16
N PRO A 16 16.47 5.73 -2.84
CA PRO A 16 15.81 4.64 -2.10
C PRO A 16 14.29 4.78 -2.07
N GLU A 17 13.79 5.98 -1.81
CA GLU A 17 12.38 6.34 -1.80
C GLU A 17 11.78 6.20 -3.21
N ALA A 18 12.45 6.77 -4.22
CA ALA A 18 11.99 6.69 -5.61
C ALA A 18 11.93 5.25 -6.16
N LEU A 19 12.88 4.38 -5.76
CA LEU A 19 12.91 2.98 -6.20
C LEU A 19 11.80 2.16 -5.55
N THR A 20 11.33 2.56 -4.38
CA THR A 20 10.31 1.85 -3.59
C THR A 20 8.91 2.43 -3.74
N ASP A 21 8.72 3.52 -4.49
CA ASP A 21 7.41 4.09 -4.79
C ASP A 21 6.59 3.17 -5.73
N PRO A 22 5.41 2.66 -5.27
CA PRO A 22 4.53 1.78 -6.06
C PRO A 22 4.07 2.37 -7.40
N SER A 23 4.11 3.70 -7.55
CA SER A 23 3.73 4.39 -8.79
C SER A 23 4.64 4.07 -9.97
N TYR A 24 5.84 3.54 -9.72
CA TYR A 24 6.78 3.07 -10.74
C TYR A 24 6.68 1.57 -11.02
N ARG A 25 5.62 0.91 -10.55
CA ARG A 25 5.40 -0.50 -10.85
C ARG A 25 5.34 -0.71 -12.36
N GLY A 26 6.21 -1.58 -12.86
CA GLY A 26 6.33 -1.80 -14.29
C GLY A 26 6.89 -0.59 -15.03
N GLN A 27 7.83 0.15 -14.42
CA GLN A 27 8.51 1.29 -15.05
C GLN A 27 10.04 1.10 -14.99
N ILE A 28 10.75 1.57 -16.01
CA ILE A 28 12.21 1.73 -15.93
C ILE A 28 12.45 3.17 -15.50
N LEU A 29 13.01 3.33 -14.32
CA LEU A 29 13.27 4.64 -13.78
C LEU A 29 14.59 5.17 -14.35
N THR A 30 14.56 6.38 -14.92
CA THR A 30 15.75 7.11 -15.36
C THR A 30 15.97 8.27 -14.38
N LEU A 31 17.06 8.23 -13.62
CA LEU A 31 17.37 9.32 -12.69
C LEU A 31 18.07 10.45 -13.43
N THR A 32 17.56 11.68 -13.26
CA THR A 32 18.17 12.88 -13.87
C THR A 32 19.39 13.38 -13.12
N TYR A 33 19.51 13.00 -11.85
CA TYR A 33 20.71 13.32 -11.09
C TYR A 33 21.86 12.43 -11.59
N PRO A 34 23.00 13.01 -11.99
CA PRO A 34 24.02 12.28 -12.75
C PRO A 34 24.77 11.24 -11.94
N ILE A 35 24.93 11.43 -10.63
CA ILE A 35 25.73 10.56 -9.76
C ILE A 35 24.81 9.86 -8.76
N VAL A 36 24.64 8.55 -8.91
CA VAL A 36 23.69 7.78 -8.09
C VAL A 36 24.43 6.71 -7.29
N GLY A 37 24.00 6.47 -6.05
CA GLY A 37 24.59 5.46 -5.15
C GLY A 37 25.58 6.01 -4.12
N ASN A 38 25.89 7.31 -4.18
CA ASN A 38 26.87 8.00 -3.34
C ASN A 38 26.60 7.92 -1.83
N TYR A 39 25.34 7.80 -1.40
CA TYR A 39 24.98 7.65 0.01
C TYR A 39 24.54 6.23 0.37
N GLY A 40 24.74 5.26 -0.52
CA GLY A 40 24.39 3.86 -0.29
C GLY A 40 22.90 3.65 -0.07
N VAL A 41 22.52 2.56 0.58
CA VAL A 41 21.13 2.23 0.90
C VAL A 41 20.98 2.19 2.42
N PRO A 42 19.98 2.89 2.99
CA PRO A 42 19.71 2.85 4.42
C PRO A 42 19.18 1.49 4.86
N ASN A 43 19.00 1.28 6.16
CA ASN A 43 18.35 0.06 6.65
C ASN A 43 16.88 0.01 6.17
N THR A 44 16.61 -0.78 5.14
CA THR A 44 15.28 -0.94 4.52
C THR A 44 14.31 -1.77 5.36
N GLN A 45 14.79 -2.44 6.41
CA GLN A 45 13.97 -3.28 7.27
C GLN A 45 13.53 -2.58 8.55
N GLN A 46 14.16 -1.45 8.90
CA GLN A 46 13.83 -0.68 10.09
C GLN A 46 12.37 -0.21 10.04
N LEU A 47 11.64 -0.48 11.12
CA LEU A 47 10.27 -0.01 11.31
C LEU A 47 10.26 1.30 12.12
N ASP A 48 9.27 2.14 11.85
CA ASP A 48 8.93 3.28 12.69
C ASP A 48 7.94 2.88 13.81
N GLU A 49 7.46 3.87 14.56
CA GLU A 49 6.52 3.70 15.67
C GLU A 49 5.15 3.14 15.23
N LEU A 50 4.82 3.28 13.94
CA LEU A 50 3.57 2.81 13.33
C LEU A 50 3.73 1.41 12.70
N GLY A 51 4.92 0.81 12.79
CA GLY A 51 5.22 -0.47 12.15
C GLY A 51 5.44 -0.38 10.64
N LEU A 52 5.62 0.82 10.08
CA LEU A 52 5.91 1.05 8.67
C LEU A 52 7.42 1.10 8.43
N LYS A 53 7.85 0.79 7.20
CA LYS A 53 9.27 0.90 6.84
C LYS A 53 9.70 2.37 6.92
N LYS A 54 10.70 2.65 7.75
CA LYS A 54 11.11 4.03 8.07
C LYS A 54 11.82 4.75 6.91
N ASN A 55 12.59 4.01 6.12
CA ASN A 55 13.54 4.59 5.16
C ASN A 55 13.19 4.29 3.69
N VAL A 56 12.00 3.71 3.43
CA VAL A 56 11.52 3.32 2.10
C VAL A 56 10.00 3.46 2.04
N GLU A 57 9.45 3.65 0.84
CA GLU A 57 8.01 3.92 0.63
C GLU A 57 7.15 2.65 0.50
N SER A 58 7.78 1.49 0.34
CA SER A 58 7.08 0.20 0.34
C SER A 58 7.99 -0.97 0.70
N ASP A 59 7.42 -2.16 0.82
CA ASP A 59 8.14 -3.37 1.29
C ASP A 59 9.26 -3.87 0.35
N ARG A 60 9.26 -3.43 -0.91
CA ARG A 60 10.20 -3.90 -1.94
C ARG A 60 10.48 -2.83 -2.99
N ILE A 61 11.49 -3.05 -3.81
CA ILE A 61 11.70 -2.20 -5.00
C ILE A 61 10.54 -2.42 -5.98
N GLN A 62 9.95 -1.31 -6.43
CA GLN A 62 8.77 -1.32 -7.30
C GLN A 62 9.15 -1.08 -8.76
N VAL A 63 10.21 -0.29 -8.99
CA VAL A 63 10.78 -0.12 -10.32
C VAL A 63 11.22 -1.47 -10.85
N SER A 64 11.16 -1.60 -12.16
CA SER A 64 11.45 -2.86 -12.81
C SER A 64 12.74 -2.80 -13.64
N GLY A 65 13.34 -1.62 -13.70
CA GLY A 65 14.75 -1.41 -14.01
C GLY A 65 15.19 0.02 -13.65
N LEU A 66 16.50 0.24 -13.59
CA LEU A 66 17.08 1.55 -13.28
C LEU A 66 18.12 1.95 -14.33
N LEU A 67 18.04 3.18 -14.82
CA LEU A 67 19.02 3.79 -15.72
C LEU A 67 19.63 5.02 -15.04
N VAL A 68 20.96 5.05 -14.97
CA VAL A 68 21.71 6.17 -14.39
C VAL A 68 22.84 6.60 -15.32
N GLN A 69 23.30 7.83 -15.16
CA GLN A 69 24.44 8.32 -15.92
C GLN A 69 25.75 7.80 -15.33
N ASP A 70 25.94 7.97 -14.04
CA ASP A 70 27.11 7.49 -13.32
C ASP A 70 26.69 6.80 -12.02
N TYR A 71 27.44 5.77 -11.65
CA TYR A 71 27.20 4.96 -10.46
C TYR A 71 28.40 5.02 -9.52
N SER A 72 28.16 5.48 -8.29
CA SER A 72 29.17 5.47 -7.24
C SER A 72 29.29 4.06 -6.64
N SER A 73 30.41 3.40 -6.91
CA SER A 73 30.76 2.10 -6.32
C SER A 73 31.01 2.19 -4.82
N GLU A 74 31.64 3.27 -4.38
CA GLU A 74 31.82 3.62 -2.97
C GLU A 74 30.70 4.52 -2.49
N TYR A 75 30.24 4.28 -1.26
CA TYR A 75 29.19 5.06 -0.63
C TYR A 75 29.63 5.54 0.74
N SER A 76 29.15 6.73 1.12
CA SER A 76 29.44 7.31 2.43
C SER A 76 28.23 8.05 2.97
N HIS A 77 27.57 7.45 3.96
CA HIS A 77 26.49 8.08 4.70
C HIS A 77 26.34 7.42 6.07
N TRP A 78 26.03 8.18 7.11
CA TRP A 78 25.93 7.65 8.48
C TRP A 78 24.88 6.53 8.64
N ASN A 79 23.84 6.55 7.80
CA ASN A 79 22.73 5.60 7.82
C ASN A 79 22.89 4.45 6.79
N SER A 80 23.96 4.43 5.99
CA SER A 80 24.09 3.44 4.91
C SER A 80 24.52 2.07 5.45
N VAL A 81 23.83 1.01 5.05
CA VAL A 81 24.14 -0.37 5.47
C VAL A 81 24.67 -1.25 4.33
N LYS A 82 24.39 -0.88 3.07
CA LYS A 82 24.84 -1.62 1.88
C LYS A 82 24.92 -0.70 0.65
N SER A 83 25.58 -1.17 -0.40
CA SER A 83 25.62 -0.47 -1.68
C SER A 83 24.28 -0.57 -2.44
N LEU A 84 24.02 0.39 -3.32
CA LEU A 84 22.85 0.35 -4.19
C LEU A 84 22.89 -0.85 -5.14
N ALA A 85 24.07 -1.20 -5.68
CA ALA A 85 24.22 -2.40 -6.51
C ALA A 85 23.86 -3.69 -5.75
N GLN A 86 24.29 -3.82 -4.49
CA GLN A 86 23.97 -4.99 -3.68
C GLN A 86 22.44 -5.09 -3.46
N TRP A 87 21.79 -3.98 -3.12
CA TRP A 87 20.34 -3.97 -2.91
C TRP A 87 19.55 -4.34 -4.18
N LEU A 88 19.95 -3.81 -5.34
CA LEU A 88 19.33 -4.14 -6.63
C LEU A 88 19.51 -5.63 -6.99
N GLN A 89 20.67 -6.22 -6.68
CA GLN A 89 20.93 -7.64 -6.89
C GLN A 89 20.07 -8.53 -6.00
N GLU A 90 19.93 -8.19 -4.71
CA GLU A 90 19.07 -8.90 -3.75
C GLU A 90 17.60 -8.93 -4.22
N GLU A 91 17.10 -7.78 -4.70
CA GLU A 91 15.73 -7.58 -5.20
C GLU A 91 15.56 -8.04 -6.67
N LYS A 92 16.64 -8.50 -7.32
CA LYS A 92 16.68 -8.97 -8.72
C LYS A 92 16.23 -7.92 -9.74
N VAL A 93 16.55 -6.65 -9.50
CA VAL A 93 16.21 -5.54 -10.38
C VAL A 93 17.40 -5.19 -11.28
N PRO A 94 17.23 -5.23 -12.62
CA PRO A 94 18.30 -4.87 -13.55
C PRO A 94 18.57 -3.36 -13.52
N ALA A 95 19.84 -2.98 -13.61
CA ALA A 95 20.24 -1.58 -13.69
C ALA A 95 21.42 -1.39 -14.65
N LEU A 96 21.46 -0.23 -15.32
CA LEU A 96 22.56 0.17 -16.21
C LEU A 96 23.05 1.58 -15.81
N PHE A 97 24.36 1.76 -15.85
CA PHE A 97 25.02 3.06 -15.73
C PHE A 97 25.81 3.37 -17.00
N GLY A 98 26.30 4.61 -17.14
CA GLY A 98 27.00 5.07 -18.35
C GLY A 98 26.05 5.50 -19.47
N ILE A 99 24.77 5.68 -19.17
CA ILE A 99 23.74 6.07 -20.14
C ILE A 99 23.56 7.59 -20.12
N ASP A 100 23.44 8.23 -21.29
CA ASP A 100 23.08 9.66 -21.35
C ASP A 100 21.61 9.86 -20.94
N THR A 101 21.38 10.00 -19.64
CA THR A 101 20.05 10.21 -19.07
C THR A 101 19.45 11.55 -19.47
N ARG A 102 20.27 12.55 -19.85
CA ARG A 102 19.77 13.84 -20.39
C ARG A 102 19.19 13.66 -21.79
N MET A 103 19.85 12.88 -22.64
CA MET A 103 19.32 12.52 -23.96
C MET A 103 18.02 11.73 -23.83
N LEU A 104 17.98 10.71 -22.98
CA LEU A 104 16.76 9.94 -22.71
C LEU A 104 15.63 10.83 -22.21
N THR A 105 15.92 11.73 -21.27
CA THR A 105 14.95 12.69 -20.72
C THR A 105 14.30 13.54 -21.81
N LYS A 106 15.07 14.03 -22.78
CA LYS A 106 14.53 14.80 -23.92
C LYS A 106 13.57 13.95 -24.76
N ILE A 107 13.98 12.73 -25.10
CA ILE A 107 13.16 11.80 -25.90
C ILE A 107 11.82 11.51 -25.20
N ILE A 108 11.85 11.24 -23.90
CA ILE A 108 10.66 10.96 -23.09
C ILE A 108 9.77 12.19 -23.00
N ARG A 109 10.34 13.38 -22.75
CA ARG A 109 9.57 14.62 -22.63
C ARG A 109 8.85 14.98 -23.92
N ASP A 110 9.46 14.72 -25.07
CA ASP A 110 8.89 15.05 -26.38
C ASP A 110 7.85 14.02 -26.84
N LYS A 111 8.03 12.73 -26.50
CA LYS A 111 7.14 11.63 -26.93
C LYS A 111 6.09 11.22 -25.90
N GLY A 112 6.20 11.70 -24.66
CA GLY A 112 5.38 11.24 -23.54
C GLY A 112 5.76 9.83 -23.10
N THR A 113 4.85 8.88 -23.27
CA THR A 113 5.07 7.48 -22.88
C THR A 113 5.95 6.76 -23.90
N VAL A 114 7.16 6.37 -23.49
CA VAL A 114 8.08 5.58 -24.31
C VAL A 114 8.26 4.21 -23.70
N LEU A 115 7.98 3.17 -24.49
CA LEU A 115 8.34 1.80 -24.13
C LEU A 115 9.82 1.57 -24.39
N GLY A 116 10.54 1.04 -23.40
CA GLY A 116 11.94 0.65 -23.53
C GLY A 116 12.18 -0.69 -22.86
N LYS A 117 13.28 -1.37 -23.20
CA LYS A 117 13.71 -2.60 -22.54
C LYS A 117 15.19 -2.57 -22.18
N ILE A 118 15.54 -3.19 -21.06
CA ILE A 118 16.93 -3.54 -20.73
C ILE A 118 17.13 -4.98 -21.19
N GLU A 119 18.02 -5.21 -22.15
CA GLU A 119 18.30 -6.51 -22.73
C GLU A 119 19.75 -6.91 -22.48
N PHE A 120 19.97 -8.15 -22.04
CA PHE A 120 21.29 -8.73 -21.87
C PHE A 120 21.54 -9.74 -22.99
N ASP A 121 22.80 -9.90 -23.40
CA ASP A 121 23.16 -10.86 -24.44
C ASP A 121 22.62 -12.28 -24.11
N GLY A 122 21.93 -12.87 -25.07
CA GLY A 122 21.31 -14.20 -24.94
C GLY A 122 19.97 -14.22 -24.21
N GLN A 123 19.41 -13.08 -23.80
CA GLN A 123 18.10 -12.98 -23.13
C GLN A 123 17.15 -12.07 -23.91
N LEU A 124 16.55 -12.60 -24.97
CA LEU A 124 15.56 -11.87 -25.75
C LEU A 124 14.28 -11.65 -24.94
N VAL A 125 13.83 -10.39 -24.89
CA VAL A 125 12.55 -10.03 -24.26
C VAL A 125 11.67 -9.23 -25.20
N GLU A 126 10.40 -9.63 -25.24
CA GLU A 126 9.35 -8.97 -26.02
C GLU A 126 8.88 -7.68 -25.36
N ILE A 127 8.66 -6.65 -26.18
CA ILE A 127 8.15 -5.36 -25.72
C ILE A 127 6.65 -5.46 -25.45
N THR A 128 6.27 -5.39 -24.17
CA THR A 128 4.86 -5.33 -23.72
C THR A 128 4.59 -4.04 -22.96
N ASP A 129 3.39 -3.45 -23.15
CA ASP A 129 2.97 -2.26 -22.41
C ASP A 129 2.46 -2.65 -21.01
N PRO A 130 3.11 -2.20 -19.91
CA PRO A 130 2.68 -2.49 -18.55
C PRO A 130 1.28 -1.95 -18.22
N ASN A 131 0.83 -0.89 -18.91
CA ASN A 131 -0.47 -0.26 -18.66
C ASN A 131 -1.65 -1.11 -19.14
N GLN A 132 -1.40 -2.20 -19.87
CA GLN A 132 -2.43 -3.17 -20.24
C GLN A 132 -2.80 -4.11 -19.08
N ARG A 133 -2.01 -4.12 -17.99
CA ARG A 133 -2.27 -4.92 -16.79
C ARG A 133 -2.90 -4.07 -15.68
N ASN A 134 -3.57 -4.73 -14.74
CA ASN A 134 -4.08 -4.06 -13.54
C ASN A 134 -2.95 -3.85 -12.51
N LEU A 135 -2.15 -2.81 -12.71
CA LEU A 135 -1.01 -2.47 -11.85
C LEU A 135 -1.44 -2.16 -10.41
N VAL A 136 -2.61 -1.56 -10.22
CA VAL A 136 -3.18 -1.29 -8.88
C VAL A 136 -3.38 -2.59 -8.11
N ALA A 137 -3.94 -3.62 -8.76
CA ALA A 137 -4.10 -4.93 -8.13
C ALA A 137 -2.75 -5.61 -7.82
N GLU A 138 -1.66 -5.27 -8.48
CA GLU A 138 -0.34 -5.85 -8.22
C GLU A 138 0.37 -5.25 -7.00
N VAL A 139 0.07 -3.99 -6.67
CA VAL A 139 0.70 -3.25 -5.56
C VAL A 139 -0.21 -3.04 -4.36
N SER A 140 -1.53 -3.16 -4.54
CA SER A 140 -2.49 -3.04 -3.45
C SER A 140 -2.24 -4.10 -2.38
N THR A 141 -2.39 -3.70 -1.12
CA THR A 141 -2.42 -4.64 0.01
C THR A 141 -3.42 -5.76 -0.26
N LYS A 142 -3.02 -6.99 0.07
CA LYS A 142 -3.88 -8.18 0.01
C LYS A 142 -4.64 -8.43 1.30
N VAL A 143 -4.24 -7.74 2.36
CA VAL A 143 -4.86 -7.80 3.67
C VAL A 143 -5.51 -6.43 3.91
N SER A 144 -6.84 -6.42 4.00
CA SER A 144 -7.53 -5.26 4.57
C SER A 144 -7.26 -5.26 6.07
N ASN A 145 -6.95 -4.10 6.65
CA ASN A 145 -7.03 -3.98 8.10
C ASN A 145 -8.43 -4.43 8.55
N PRO A 146 -8.54 -5.16 9.66
CA PRO A 146 -9.85 -5.60 10.13
C PRO A 146 -10.73 -4.38 10.36
N ILE A 147 -11.93 -4.37 9.77
CA ILE A 147 -12.92 -3.32 10.07
C ILE A 147 -13.33 -3.51 11.52
N LYS A 148 -13.07 -2.54 12.39
CA LYS A 148 -13.40 -2.64 13.80
C LYS A 148 -14.91 -2.43 13.96
N VAL A 149 -15.62 -3.52 14.23
CA VAL A 149 -17.08 -3.51 14.40
C VAL A 149 -17.40 -3.70 15.87
N VAL A 150 -17.98 -2.68 16.51
CA VAL A 150 -18.59 -2.85 17.83
C VAL A 150 -19.95 -3.52 17.66
N ALA A 151 -20.12 -4.69 18.25
CA ALA A 151 -21.37 -5.44 18.25
C ALA A 151 -22.05 -5.35 19.62
N VAL A 152 -23.20 -4.69 19.69
CA VAL A 152 -23.99 -4.56 20.91
C VAL A 152 -24.82 -5.83 21.11
N ASP A 153 -24.56 -6.55 22.19
CA ASP A 153 -25.20 -7.82 22.50
C ASP A 153 -26.56 -7.61 23.18
N CYS A 154 -27.63 -7.70 22.39
CA CYS A 154 -29.01 -7.77 22.85
C CYS A 154 -29.51 -9.22 22.96
N GLY A 155 -28.66 -10.23 22.73
CA GLY A 155 -29.04 -11.62 22.47
C GLY A 155 -28.51 -12.13 21.13
N ILE A 156 -27.27 -11.77 20.80
CA ILE A 156 -26.64 -12.04 19.50
C ILE A 156 -26.54 -13.53 19.23
N LYS A 157 -26.87 -13.96 18.01
CA LYS A 157 -26.57 -15.31 17.56
C LYS A 157 -25.08 -15.40 17.20
N HIS A 158 -24.36 -16.40 17.73
CA HIS A 158 -22.95 -16.65 17.41
C HIS A 158 -22.64 -16.69 15.90
N ASN A 159 -23.59 -17.12 15.06
CA ASN A 159 -23.40 -17.13 13.61
C ASN A 159 -23.21 -15.73 13.01
N ILE A 160 -23.78 -14.69 13.63
CA ILE A 160 -23.59 -13.29 13.20
C ILE A 160 -22.13 -12.89 13.40
N ILE A 161 -21.56 -13.18 14.57
CA ILE A 161 -20.14 -12.93 14.86
C ILE A 161 -19.26 -13.67 13.84
N ARG A 162 -19.54 -14.95 13.59
CA ARG A 162 -18.82 -15.75 12.57
C ARG A 162 -18.89 -15.10 11.18
N LEU A 163 -20.04 -14.57 10.78
CA LEU A 163 -20.24 -13.94 9.47
C LEU A 163 -19.55 -12.58 9.34
N LEU A 164 -19.47 -11.80 10.44
CA LEU A 164 -18.72 -10.54 10.49
C LEU A 164 -17.21 -10.81 10.41
N VAL A 165 -16.69 -11.73 11.23
CA VAL A 165 -15.27 -12.12 11.21
C VAL A 165 -14.88 -12.72 9.85
N LYS A 166 -15.74 -13.56 9.24
CA LYS A 166 -15.50 -14.12 7.90
C LYS A 166 -15.38 -13.04 6.81
N ARG A 167 -15.97 -11.86 7.03
CA ARG A 167 -15.89 -10.70 6.11
C ARG A 167 -14.73 -9.76 6.44
N GLY A 168 -13.85 -10.15 7.36
CA GLY A 168 -12.68 -9.35 7.74
C GLY A 168 -12.95 -8.30 8.80
N ALA A 169 -14.03 -8.42 9.59
CA ALA A 169 -14.25 -7.53 10.73
C ALA A 169 -13.55 -8.03 11.99
N GLU A 170 -12.95 -7.13 12.76
CA GLU A 170 -12.59 -7.35 14.16
C GLU A 170 -13.81 -6.99 15.02
N VAL A 171 -14.47 -8.01 15.58
CA VAL A 171 -15.73 -7.84 16.30
C VAL A 171 -15.47 -7.62 17.79
N HIS A 172 -15.81 -6.43 18.27
CA HIS A 172 -15.77 -6.05 19.68
C HIS A 172 -17.18 -6.21 20.26
N LEU A 173 -17.45 -7.34 20.91
CA LEU A 173 -18.75 -7.60 21.52
C LEU A 173 -18.88 -6.83 22.84
N VAL A 174 -19.93 -6.02 22.98
CA VAL A 174 -20.19 -5.19 24.16
C VAL A 174 -21.60 -5.43 24.73
N PRO A 175 -21.82 -5.23 26.04
CA PRO A 175 -23.14 -5.31 26.65
C PRO A 175 -24.17 -4.34 26.04
N TRP A 176 -25.45 -4.67 26.14
CA TRP A 176 -26.57 -3.85 25.60
C TRP A 176 -26.63 -2.41 26.15
N ASP A 177 -26.06 -2.15 27.33
CA ASP A 177 -26.08 -0.86 28.02
C ASP A 177 -24.76 -0.08 27.92
N GLN A 178 -23.77 -0.62 27.19
CA GLN A 178 -22.46 0.00 26.99
C GLN A 178 -22.58 1.41 26.39
N ASP A 179 -21.80 2.36 26.91
CA ASP A 179 -21.65 3.68 26.30
C ASP A 179 -20.86 3.56 24.98
N LEU A 180 -21.52 3.94 23.89
CA LEU A 180 -20.98 3.85 22.53
C LEU A 180 -20.13 5.05 22.15
N MET A 181 -20.24 6.19 22.85
CA MET A 181 -19.43 7.37 22.56
C MET A 181 -17.98 7.22 23.01
N SER A 182 -17.71 6.34 23.97
CA SER A 182 -16.37 6.10 24.52
C SER A 182 -15.55 5.09 23.73
N LEU A 183 -16.09 4.56 22.63
CA LEU A 183 -15.46 3.50 21.83
C LEU A 183 -15.06 4.04 20.46
N GLU A 184 -13.87 3.65 20.00
CA GLU A 184 -13.45 3.86 18.61
C GLU A 184 -13.83 2.63 17.78
N TYR A 185 -14.56 2.84 16.68
CA TYR A 185 -14.98 1.80 15.76
C TYR A 185 -15.25 2.36 14.37
N ASP A 186 -15.10 1.50 13.36
CA ASP A 186 -15.42 1.81 11.95
C ASP A 186 -16.90 1.51 11.65
N GLY A 187 -17.52 0.62 12.43
CA GLY A 187 -18.91 0.23 12.28
C GLY A 187 -19.56 -0.20 13.59
N LEU A 188 -20.89 0.02 13.67
CA LEU A 188 -21.71 -0.39 14.80
C LEU A 188 -22.73 -1.44 14.35
N PHE A 189 -22.81 -2.54 15.07
CA PHE A 189 -23.78 -3.61 14.84
C PHE A 189 -24.67 -3.77 16.07
N ILE A 190 -25.98 -3.60 15.93
CA ILE A 190 -26.94 -3.87 17.00
C ILE A 190 -27.54 -5.24 16.75
N SER A 191 -27.33 -6.19 17.68
CA SER A 191 -27.80 -7.54 17.48
C SER A 191 -29.31 -7.68 17.61
N ASN A 192 -29.83 -8.80 17.11
CA ASN A 192 -31.13 -9.28 17.52
C ASN A 192 -31.17 -9.51 19.04
N GLY A 193 -32.37 -9.47 19.62
CA GLY A 193 -32.60 -9.74 21.02
C GLY A 193 -34.02 -10.18 21.32
N PRO A 194 -34.26 -10.88 22.43
CA PRO A 194 -35.60 -11.21 22.88
C PRO A 194 -36.29 -9.99 23.52
N GLY A 195 -37.62 -10.02 23.57
CA GLY A 195 -38.42 -9.01 24.27
C GLY A 195 -38.74 -7.78 23.44
N ASP A 196 -39.35 -6.79 24.10
CA ASP A 196 -39.75 -5.52 23.49
C ASP A 196 -38.58 -4.51 23.50
N PRO A 197 -38.10 -4.05 22.33
CA PRO A 197 -37.03 -3.05 22.22
C PRO A 197 -37.34 -1.74 22.96
N SER A 198 -38.62 -1.39 23.15
CA SER A 198 -39.03 -0.16 23.83
C SER A 198 -38.57 -0.10 25.30
N LEU A 199 -38.30 -1.26 25.90
CA LEU A 199 -37.81 -1.40 27.27
C LEU A 199 -36.30 -1.14 27.40
N ALA A 200 -35.53 -1.25 26.31
CA ALA A 200 -34.07 -1.03 26.28
C ALA A 200 -33.73 0.47 26.20
N LYS A 201 -34.23 1.26 27.16
CA LYS A 201 -34.11 2.73 27.16
C LYS A 201 -32.66 3.21 27.10
N THR A 202 -31.75 2.57 27.83
CA THR A 202 -30.32 2.91 27.84
C THR A 202 -29.69 2.71 26.47
N LEU A 203 -29.97 1.59 25.81
CA LEU A 203 -29.51 1.32 24.45
C LEU A 203 -30.02 2.37 23.47
N ILE A 204 -31.33 2.67 23.51
CA ILE A 204 -31.95 3.70 22.65
C ILE A 204 -31.25 5.06 22.85
N GLN A 205 -30.95 5.43 24.09
CA GLN A 205 -30.24 6.68 24.39
C GLN A 205 -28.81 6.66 23.85
N ASN A 206 -28.07 5.57 24.04
CA ASN A 206 -26.70 5.46 23.55
C ASN A 206 -26.66 5.51 22.02
N VAL A 207 -27.55 4.79 21.32
CA VAL A 207 -27.66 4.82 19.86
C VAL A 207 -28.05 6.20 19.34
N ARG A 208 -28.97 6.91 20.01
CA ARG A 208 -29.32 8.29 19.63
C ARG A 208 -28.13 9.25 19.71
N LYS A 209 -27.23 9.09 20.67
CA LYS A 209 -26.04 9.95 20.81
C LYS A 209 -25.06 9.79 19.65
N VAL A 210 -24.97 8.59 19.07
CA VAL A 210 -24.04 8.27 17.98
C VAL A 210 -24.68 8.38 16.59
N GLN A 211 -25.99 8.63 16.51
CA GLN A 211 -26.77 8.58 15.27
C GLN A 211 -26.28 9.57 14.19
N ASP A 212 -25.74 10.72 14.61
CA ASP A 212 -25.17 11.73 13.70
C ASP A 212 -23.75 11.38 13.21
N SER A 213 -23.11 10.39 13.84
CA SER A 213 -21.73 9.96 13.57
C SER A 213 -21.64 8.57 12.91
N ILE A 214 -22.76 7.89 12.67
CA ILE A 214 -22.77 6.48 12.22
C ILE A 214 -22.75 6.35 10.70
N VAL A 215 -21.86 5.49 10.20
CA VAL A 215 -21.72 5.17 8.77
C VAL A 215 -22.55 3.94 8.33
N PHE A 216 -22.89 2.97 9.21
CA PHE A 216 -23.77 1.83 8.87
C PHE A 216 -24.48 1.19 10.09
N ILE A 217 -25.80 0.96 9.99
CA ILE A 217 -26.57 0.06 10.87
C ILE A 217 -27.04 -1.12 10.03
N LEU A 218 -26.53 -2.33 10.28
CA LEU A 218 -27.02 -3.54 9.63
C LEU A 218 -28.07 -4.20 10.51
N ASN A 219 -29.35 -4.05 10.14
CA ASN A 219 -30.43 -4.83 10.72
C ASN A 219 -30.96 -5.82 9.69
N ASN A 220 -31.07 -7.09 10.06
CA ASN A 220 -31.51 -8.19 9.17
C ASN A 220 -33.05 -8.25 9.02
N SER A 221 -33.72 -7.10 9.04
CA SER A 221 -35.15 -6.98 8.75
C SER A 221 -35.41 -5.61 8.13
N PRO A 222 -36.35 -5.50 7.17
CA PRO A 222 -36.64 -4.26 6.47
C PRO A 222 -37.36 -3.31 7.42
N VAL A 223 -36.60 -2.61 8.25
CA VAL A 223 -37.11 -1.46 9.00
C VAL A 223 -36.75 -0.26 8.15
N HIS A 224 -37.70 0.16 7.31
CA HIS A 224 -37.70 1.50 6.77
C HIS A 224 -37.67 2.48 7.95
N VAL A 225 -36.56 3.20 8.08
CA VAL A 225 -36.48 4.35 8.99
C VAL A 225 -36.83 5.58 8.14
N ILE A 226 -37.88 6.26 8.55
CA ILE A 226 -38.19 7.64 8.13
C ILE A 226 -37.20 8.56 8.81
#